data_AF-A0A0C2G9Y5-F1
#
_entry.id   AF-A0A0C2G9Y5-F1
#
_cell.length_a   1.000
_cell.length_b   1.000
_cell.length_c   1.000
_cell.angle_alpha   90.00
_cell.angle_beta   90.00
_cell.angle_gamma   90.00
#
_symmetry.space_group_name_H-M   'P 1'
#
loop_
_entity.id
_entity.type
_entity.pdbx_description
1 polymer ?
#
loop_
_entity_poly.entity_id
_entity_poly.type
_entity_poly.pdbx_seq_one_letter_code
_entity_poly.pdbx_strand_id
1 'polypeptide(L)'
;MVREKFEANRPAIDMLSKNEVELRGSIPGQTQHAVEGSSEAVNKLRALMNQVQEIKVQREKLEKDFKDVRSDIANDLLKALAESQILNEEQISKEKIQQIYGPLKDQVEASIKQQDHIMAEVQTWNNRFTSEKSGSGSGAERERVLKMLAAGHDAFLELKGNLEEGTKFYNDLTPILVRLQQKVSDFSFARQTEKEDLMRQMQQNIVSGGGSGWWIRRR
;
A
#
# COMPACT_ATOMS: atom_id res chain seq x y z
N MET A 1 -3.02 -14.09 5.86
CA MET A 1 -3.69 -12.77 5.87
C MET A 1 -4.57 -12.50 4.66
N VAL A 2 -4.06 -12.19 3.45
CA VAL A 2 -4.91 -11.87 2.26
C VAL A 2 -5.84 -13.03 1.89
N ARG A 3 -5.31 -14.25 1.81
CA ARG A 3 -6.10 -15.46 1.50
C ARG A 3 -7.19 -15.74 2.52
N GLU A 4 -6.88 -15.65 3.82
CA GLU A 4 -7.85 -15.88 4.89
C GLU A 4 -8.97 -14.84 4.88
N LYS A 5 -8.62 -13.56 4.66
CA LYS A 5 -9.60 -12.48 4.54
C LYS A 5 -10.50 -12.66 3.32
N PHE A 6 -9.96 -13.15 2.20
CA PHE A 6 -10.77 -13.54 1.05
C PHE A 6 -11.75 -14.66 1.42
N GLU A 7 -11.29 -15.79 1.97
CA GLU A 7 -12.19 -16.90 2.32
C GLU A 7 -13.27 -16.50 3.33
N ALA A 8 -12.95 -15.63 4.30
CA ALA A 8 -13.91 -15.12 5.27
C ALA A 8 -15.02 -14.23 4.65
N ASN A 9 -14.72 -13.51 3.56
CA ASN A 9 -15.67 -12.59 2.90
C ASN A 9 -16.22 -13.14 1.58
N ARG A 10 -15.71 -14.30 1.13
CA ARG A 10 -16.07 -14.94 -0.13
C ARG A 10 -17.58 -15.10 -0.33
N PRO A 11 -18.38 -15.54 0.66
CA PRO A 11 -19.83 -15.66 0.47
C PRO A 11 -20.51 -14.33 0.09
N ALA A 12 -20.07 -13.23 0.69
CA ALA A 12 -20.61 -11.90 0.42
C ALA A 12 -20.17 -11.39 -0.96
N ILE A 13 -18.90 -11.61 -1.32
CA ILE A 13 -18.34 -11.26 -2.63
C ILE A 13 -19.04 -12.04 -3.76
N ASP A 14 -19.23 -13.35 -3.56
CA ASP A 14 -19.94 -14.22 -4.52
C ASP A 14 -21.40 -13.76 -4.68
N MET A 15 -22.06 -13.34 -3.60
CA MET A 15 -23.42 -12.80 -3.66
C MET A 15 -23.49 -11.47 -4.44
N LEU A 16 -22.54 -10.55 -4.21
CA LEU A 16 -22.43 -9.29 -4.94
C LEU A 16 -22.10 -9.46 -6.43
N SER A 17 -21.52 -10.60 -6.80
CA SER A 17 -21.16 -10.92 -8.19
C SER A 17 -22.32 -11.45 -9.03
N LYS A 18 -23.49 -11.71 -8.41
CA LYS A 18 -24.69 -12.19 -9.10
C LYS A 18 -25.38 -11.08 -9.88
N ASN A 19 -26.26 -11.46 -10.81
CA ASN A 19 -27.12 -10.50 -11.50
C ASN A 19 -28.13 -9.84 -10.55
N GLU A 20 -28.71 -8.71 -10.97
CA GLU A 20 -29.60 -7.91 -10.12
C GLU A 20 -30.81 -8.68 -9.59
N VAL A 21 -31.39 -9.57 -10.40
CA VAL A 21 -32.57 -10.36 -10.01
C VAL A 21 -32.23 -11.33 -8.89
N GLU A 22 -31.13 -12.06 -9.03
CA GLU A 22 -30.64 -13.02 -8.04
C GLU A 22 -30.15 -12.34 -6.75
N LEU A 23 -29.49 -11.19 -6.88
CA LEU A 23 -29.04 -10.40 -5.74
C LEU A 23 -30.25 -9.89 -4.94
N ARG A 24 -31.26 -9.31 -5.60
CA ARG A 24 -32.51 -8.87 -4.96
C ARG A 24 -33.23 -10.04 -4.29
N GLY A 25 -33.29 -11.20 -4.94
CA GLY A 25 -33.88 -12.42 -4.37
C GLY A 25 -33.14 -12.96 -3.15
N SER A 26 -31.85 -12.64 -3.00
CA SER A 26 -31.04 -13.05 -1.84
C SER A 26 -31.23 -12.13 -0.62
N ILE A 27 -31.88 -10.96 -0.79
CA ILE A 27 -32.13 -10.01 0.29
C ILE A 27 -33.57 -10.21 0.81
N PRO A 28 -33.76 -10.51 2.10
CA PRO A 28 -35.10 -10.66 2.68
C PRO A 28 -36.00 -9.46 2.39
N GLY A 29 -37.23 -9.74 1.94
CA GLY A 29 -38.23 -8.71 1.67
C GLY A 29 -38.61 -7.95 2.94
N GLN A 30 -38.84 -6.64 2.80
CA GLN A 30 -39.32 -5.80 3.89
C GLN A 30 -40.79 -5.46 3.62
N THR A 31 -41.68 -5.72 4.58
CA THR A 31 -43.01 -5.11 4.59
C THR A 31 -42.81 -3.59 4.59
N GLN A 32 -43.35 -2.89 3.59
CA GLN A 32 -43.30 -1.43 3.52
C GLN A 32 -43.99 -0.87 4.76
N HIS A 33 -43.23 -0.48 5.77
CA HIS A 33 -43.72 0.43 6.78
C HIS A 33 -43.81 1.78 6.09
N ALA A 34 -45.03 2.24 5.84
CA ALA A 34 -45.31 3.61 5.43
C ALA A 34 -44.91 4.53 6.58
N VAL A 35 -43.63 4.87 6.67
CA VAL A 35 -43.21 6.11 7.34
C VAL A 35 -43.54 7.20 6.32
N GLU A 36 -44.75 7.74 6.43
CA GLU A 36 -45.16 8.92 5.68
C GLU A 36 -44.18 10.06 6.00
N GLY A 37 -43.31 10.39 5.05
CA GLY A 37 -42.31 11.45 5.17
C GLY A 37 -40.92 10.99 5.63
N SER A 38 -39.87 11.54 5.01
CA SER A 38 -38.48 11.33 5.46
C SER A 38 -38.33 11.94 6.86
N SER A 39 -38.15 11.09 7.89
CA SER A 39 -37.98 11.57 9.27
C SER A 39 -36.78 12.51 9.36
N GLU A 40 -36.80 13.43 10.34
CA GLU A 40 -35.68 14.34 10.59
C GLU A 40 -34.35 13.58 10.69
N ALA A 41 -34.37 12.42 11.34
CA ALA A 41 -33.21 11.54 11.47
C ALA A 41 -32.70 11.04 10.11
N VAL A 42 -33.59 10.65 9.19
CA VAL A 42 -33.20 10.24 7.83
C VAL A 42 -32.55 11.39 7.06
N ASN A 43 -33.12 12.58 7.12
CA ASN A 43 -32.56 13.76 6.43
C ASN A 43 -31.18 14.12 6.97
N LYS A 44 -31.00 14.09 8.29
CA LYS A 44 -29.71 14.36 8.95
C LYS A 44 -28.68 13.30 8.62
N LEU A 45 -29.02 12.02 8.68
CA LEU A 45 -28.11 10.92 8.31
C LEU A 45 -27.67 11.02 6.85
N ARG A 46 -28.56 11.37 5.91
CA ARG A 46 -28.18 11.59 4.51
C ARG A 46 -27.18 12.73 4.35
N ALA A 47 -27.41 13.86 5.01
CA ALA A 47 -26.48 14.99 4.99
C ALA A 47 -25.10 14.61 5.56
N LEU A 48 -25.08 13.86 6.66
CA LEU A 48 -23.84 13.36 7.27
C LEU A 48 -23.10 12.39 6.34
N MET A 49 -23.80 11.48 5.66
CA MET A 49 -23.17 10.57 4.68
C MET A 49 -22.56 11.31 3.49
N ASN A 50 -23.16 12.42 3.05
CA ASN A 50 -22.56 13.28 2.03
C ASN A 50 -21.24 13.90 2.53
N GLN A 51 -21.20 14.41 3.77
CA GLN A 51 -19.97 14.93 4.37
C GLN A 51 -18.89 13.85 4.52
N VAL A 52 -19.27 12.61 4.87
CA VAL A 52 -18.33 11.48 4.89
C VAL A 52 -17.74 11.25 3.50
N GLN A 53 -18.56 11.30 2.45
CA GLN A 53 -18.09 11.13 1.08
C GLN A 53 -17.15 12.28 0.66
N GLU A 54 -17.45 13.51 1.04
CA GLU A 54 -16.58 14.67 0.80
C GLU A 54 -15.21 14.49 1.45
N ILE A 55 -15.15 14.04 2.71
CA ILE A 55 -13.88 13.74 3.39
C ILE A 55 -13.08 12.67 2.63
N LYS A 56 -13.73 11.61 2.15
CA LYS A 56 -13.04 10.56 1.38
C LYS A 56 -12.40 11.12 0.12
N VAL A 57 -13.15 11.91 -0.66
CA VAL A 57 -12.64 12.56 -1.89
C VAL A 57 -11.51 13.53 -1.58
N GLN A 58 -11.61 14.31 -0.49
CA GLN A 58 -10.54 15.21 -0.06
C GLN A 58 -9.27 14.43 0.32
N ARG A 59 -9.40 13.27 0.96
CA ARG A 59 -8.24 12.43 1.32
C ARG A 59 -7.58 11.79 0.10
N GLU A 60 -8.34 11.34 -0.90
CA GLU A 60 -7.78 10.87 -2.18
C GLU A 60 -6.96 11.97 -2.86
N LYS A 61 -7.48 13.20 -2.86
CA LYS A 61 -6.73 14.36 -3.37
C LYS A 61 -5.48 14.62 -2.54
N LEU A 62 -5.59 14.61 -1.21
CA LEU A 62 -4.47 14.85 -0.32
C LEU A 62 -3.35 13.81 -0.50
N GLU A 63 -3.71 12.53 -0.65
CA GLU A 63 -2.76 11.47 -0.97
C GLU A 63 -2.03 11.73 -2.29
N LYS A 64 -2.76 12.18 -3.32
CA LYS A 64 -2.16 12.58 -4.59
C LYS A 64 -1.21 13.77 -4.41
N ASP A 65 -1.63 14.79 -3.68
CA ASP A 65 -0.81 15.98 -3.41
C ASP A 65 0.50 15.60 -2.71
N PHE A 66 0.45 14.67 -1.73
CA PHE A 66 1.66 14.10 -1.09
C PHE A 66 2.58 13.38 -2.09
N LYS A 67 2.03 12.57 -3.00
CA LYS A 67 2.81 11.84 -4.01
C LYS A 67 3.42 12.75 -5.08
N ASP A 68 2.76 13.85 -5.39
CA ASP A 68 3.18 14.80 -6.42
C ASP A 68 4.24 15.81 -5.90
N VAL A 69 4.45 15.90 -4.57
CA VAL A 69 5.54 16.68 -3.99
C VAL A 69 6.89 16.18 -4.52
N ARG A 70 7.60 17.07 -5.20
CA ARG A 70 9.01 16.86 -5.57
C ARG A 70 9.85 17.88 -4.81
N SER A 71 10.78 17.38 -4.00
CA SER A 71 11.75 18.21 -3.30
C SER A 71 13.15 17.73 -3.62
N ASP A 72 14.00 18.63 -4.08
CA ASP A 72 15.42 18.40 -4.23
C ASP A 72 16.16 19.06 -3.06
N ILE A 73 16.18 18.36 -1.93
CA ILE A 73 16.88 18.78 -0.71
C ILE A 73 18.41 18.75 -0.96
N ALA A 74 18.90 18.02 -1.96
CA ALA A 74 20.32 17.93 -2.25
C ALA A 74 20.90 19.30 -2.63
N ASN A 75 20.16 20.13 -3.36
CA ASN A 75 20.61 21.50 -3.66
C ASN A 75 20.74 22.37 -2.42
N ASP A 76 19.83 22.24 -1.44
CA ASP A 76 19.88 23.00 -0.20
C ASP A 76 21.07 22.54 0.67
N LEU A 77 21.33 21.23 0.73
CA LEU A 77 22.50 20.68 1.42
C LEU A 77 23.82 21.05 0.75
N LEU A 78 23.89 21.02 -0.59
CA LEU A 78 25.09 21.41 -1.34
C LEU A 78 25.42 22.88 -1.17
N LYS A 79 24.41 23.77 -1.14
CA LYS A 79 24.61 25.19 -0.83
C LYS A 79 25.11 25.39 0.60
N ALA A 80 24.50 24.72 1.58
CA ALA A 80 24.92 24.81 2.96
C ALA A 80 26.36 24.30 3.17
N LEU A 81 26.78 23.27 2.43
CA LEU A 81 28.16 22.76 2.42
C LEU A 81 29.15 23.73 1.75
N ALA A 82 28.71 24.48 0.73
CA ALA A 82 29.54 25.49 0.08
C ALA A 82 29.72 26.75 0.95
N GLU A 83 28.71 27.10 1.75
CA GLU A 83 28.71 28.28 2.63
C GLU A 83 29.34 28.00 4.01
N SER A 84 29.25 26.77 4.51
CA SER A 84 29.79 26.35 5.80
C SER A 84 30.58 25.05 5.67
N GLN A 85 31.78 24.99 6.23
CA GLN A 85 32.58 23.76 6.32
C GLN A 85 31.94 22.69 7.23
N ILE A 86 30.96 23.08 8.06
CA ILE A 86 30.22 22.19 8.95
C ILE A 86 28.75 22.17 8.49
N LEU A 87 28.31 21.02 7.97
CA LEU A 87 26.95 20.79 7.51
C LEU A 87 26.10 20.23 8.66
N ASN A 88 25.05 20.96 9.05
CA ASN A 88 24.02 20.43 9.94
C ASN A 88 22.84 19.90 9.10
N GLU A 89 23.04 18.72 8.52
CA GLU A 89 22.06 18.07 7.62
C GLU A 89 20.71 17.86 8.31
N GLU A 90 20.69 17.44 9.58
CA GLU A 90 19.48 17.14 10.32
C GLU A 90 18.57 18.36 10.47
N GLN A 91 19.15 19.52 10.79
CA GLN A 91 18.38 20.76 10.91
C GLN A 91 17.80 21.19 9.55
N ILE A 92 18.63 21.20 8.51
CA ILE A 92 18.23 21.64 7.16
C ILE A 92 17.13 20.73 6.61
N SER A 93 17.29 19.42 6.75
CA SER A 93 16.30 18.45 6.30
C SER A 93 14.99 18.56 7.09
N LYS A 94 15.03 18.73 8.42
CA LYS A 94 13.82 18.96 9.24
C LYS A 94 13.07 20.22 8.83
N GLU A 95 13.76 21.34 8.69
CA GLU A 95 13.16 22.61 8.29
C GLU A 95 12.53 22.51 6.89
N LYS A 96 13.25 21.89 5.95
CA LYS A 96 12.74 21.72 4.58
C LYS A 96 11.55 20.78 4.50
N ILE A 97 11.59 19.66 5.22
CA ILE A 97 10.45 18.72 5.32
C ILE A 97 9.26 19.43 5.94
N GLN A 98 9.46 20.19 7.03
CA GLN A 98 8.38 20.92 7.68
C GLN A 98 7.79 22.00 6.76
N GLN A 99 8.63 22.72 6.00
CA GLN A 99 8.17 23.72 5.04
C GLN A 99 7.28 23.10 3.95
N ILE A 100 7.66 21.92 3.46
CA ILE A 100 7.00 21.28 2.32
C ILE A 100 5.77 20.49 2.75
N TYR A 101 5.90 19.68 3.80
CA TYR A 101 4.88 18.73 4.23
C TYR A 101 4.05 19.23 5.42
N GLY A 102 4.48 20.28 6.13
CA GLY A 102 3.74 20.87 7.25
C GLY A 102 2.28 21.21 6.88
N PRO A 103 2.04 21.98 5.80
CA PRO A 103 0.67 22.33 5.40
C PRO A 103 -0.18 21.12 5.01
N LEU A 104 0.42 20.07 4.44
CA LEU A 104 -0.28 18.84 4.09
C LEU A 104 -0.60 18.02 5.35
N LYS A 105 0.33 17.97 6.32
CA LYS A 105 0.13 17.35 7.62
C LYS A 105 -1.01 18.03 8.39
N ASP A 106 -1.06 19.36 8.39
CA ASP A 106 -2.14 20.10 9.05
C ASP A 106 -3.51 19.78 8.44
N GLN A 107 -3.58 19.61 7.12
CA GLN A 107 -4.79 19.16 6.43
C GLN A 107 -5.20 17.73 6.79
N VAL A 108 -4.24 16.81 6.96
CA VAL A 108 -4.51 15.45 7.47
C VAL A 108 -5.12 15.54 8.88
N GLU A 109 -4.50 16.31 9.77
CA GLU A 109 -4.98 16.46 11.15
C GLU A 109 -6.39 17.08 11.20
N ALA A 110 -6.67 18.09 10.38
CA ALA A 110 -7.99 18.68 10.26
C ALA A 110 -9.02 17.65 9.74
N SER A 111 -8.67 16.87 8.73
CA SER A 111 -9.53 15.82 8.16
C SER A 111 -9.85 14.71 9.18
N ILE A 112 -8.90 14.35 10.05
CA ILE A 112 -9.13 13.38 11.14
C ILE A 112 -10.11 13.96 12.16
N LYS A 113 -9.87 15.19 12.63
CA LYS A 113 -10.76 15.86 13.60
C LYS A 113 -12.20 16.02 13.06
N GLN A 114 -12.33 16.34 11.77
CA GLN A 114 -13.63 16.46 11.13
C GLN A 114 -14.36 15.10 11.06
N GLN A 115 -13.63 14.02 10.75
CA GLN A 115 -14.20 12.67 10.77
C GLN A 115 -14.73 12.31 12.16
N ASP A 116 -13.95 12.56 13.22
CA ASP A 116 -14.36 12.23 14.60
C ASP A 116 -15.66 12.93 14.99
N HIS A 117 -15.79 14.21 14.63
CA HIS A 117 -17.01 14.98 14.85
C HIS A 117 -18.21 14.38 14.10
N ILE A 118 -18.06 14.11 12.79
CA ILE A 118 -19.13 13.55 11.96
C ILE A 118 -19.54 12.16 12.46
N MET A 119 -18.58 11.32 12.87
CA MET A 119 -18.90 9.98 13.39
C MET A 119 -19.71 10.04 14.69
N ALA A 120 -19.42 11.00 15.57
CA ALA A 120 -20.21 11.21 16.79
C ALA A 120 -21.66 11.65 16.47
N GLU A 121 -21.85 12.52 15.48
CA GLU A 121 -23.18 12.92 15.01
C GLU A 121 -23.92 11.75 14.34
N VAL A 122 -23.24 10.97 13.49
CA VAL A 122 -23.79 9.78 12.85
C VAL A 122 -24.29 8.79 13.89
N GLN A 123 -23.50 8.51 14.93
CA GLN A 123 -23.92 7.62 16.01
C GLN A 123 -25.17 8.14 16.73
N THR A 124 -25.19 9.44 17.06
CA THR A 124 -26.32 10.09 17.73
C THR A 124 -27.61 9.98 16.91
N TRP A 125 -27.55 10.35 15.62
CA TRP A 125 -28.71 10.31 14.74
C TRP A 125 -29.13 8.89 14.36
N ASN A 126 -28.20 7.95 14.27
CA ASN A 126 -28.50 6.54 14.02
C ASN A 126 -29.21 5.88 15.21
N ASN A 127 -28.84 6.24 16.45
CA ASN A 127 -29.55 5.78 17.65
C ASN A 127 -31.02 6.26 17.65
N ARG A 128 -31.25 7.52 17.26
CA ARG A 128 -32.61 8.06 17.09
C ARG A 128 -33.36 7.31 15.98
N PHE A 129 -32.77 7.14 14.81
CA PHE A 129 -33.38 6.43 13.68
C PHE A 129 -33.73 4.97 14.00
N THR A 130 -32.86 4.25 14.72
CA THR A 130 -33.11 2.85 15.10
C THR A 130 -34.21 2.74 16.16
N SER A 131 -34.31 3.68 17.09
CA SER A 131 -35.41 3.74 18.06
C SER A 131 -36.78 4.00 17.41
N GLU A 132 -36.82 4.72 16.28
CA GLU A 132 -38.02 4.92 15.47
C GLU A 132 -38.45 3.63 14.73
N LYS A 133 -37.54 2.64 14.59
CA LYS A 133 -37.70 1.44 13.75
C LYS A 133 -37.95 0.14 14.52
N SER A 134 -37.80 0.11 15.84
CA SER A 134 -37.78 -1.11 16.69
C SER A 134 -39.10 -1.91 16.83
N GLY A 135 -40.03 -1.80 15.88
CA GLY A 135 -41.34 -2.46 15.90
C GLY A 135 -41.51 -3.69 14.99
N SER A 136 -40.55 -4.09 14.15
CA SER A 136 -40.74 -5.19 13.18
C SER A 136 -39.59 -6.19 13.08
N GLY A 137 -39.86 -7.45 13.46
CA GLY A 137 -38.90 -8.56 13.47
C GLY A 137 -38.34 -8.98 12.11
N SER A 138 -38.96 -8.58 10.99
CA SER A 138 -38.45 -8.84 9.62
C SER A 138 -37.28 -7.93 9.23
N GLY A 139 -37.10 -6.80 9.92
CA GLY A 139 -36.04 -5.83 9.61
C GLY A 139 -34.63 -6.31 9.98
N ALA A 140 -34.50 -7.16 11.01
CA ALA A 140 -33.20 -7.56 11.55
C ALA A 140 -32.40 -8.46 10.60
N GLU A 141 -33.04 -9.46 9.97
CA GLU A 141 -32.34 -10.35 9.04
C GLU A 141 -31.98 -9.63 7.73
N ARG A 142 -32.86 -8.76 7.22
CA ARG A 142 -32.55 -7.88 6.09
C ARG A 142 -31.35 -6.99 6.40
N GLU A 143 -31.32 -6.37 7.58
CA GLU A 143 -30.21 -5.53 8.02
C GLU A 143 -28.92 -6.33 8.14
N ARG A 144 -28.96 -7.56 8.66
CA ARG A 144 -27.81 -8.47 8.73
C ARG A 144 -27.23 -8.74 7.34
N VAL A 145 -28.08 -9.09 6.37
CA VAL A 145 -27.65 -9.35 4.98
C VAL A 145 -27.06 -8.10 4.34
N LEU A 146 -27.69 -6.93 4.51
CA LEU A 146 -27.16 -5.66 3.98
C LEU A 146 -25.81 -5.28 4.59
N LYS A 147 -25.63 -5.47 5.91
CA LYS A 147 -24.34 -5.27 6.59
C LYS A 147 -23.26 -6.23 6.06
N MET A 148 -23.60 -7.50 5.87
CA MET A 148 -22.70 -8.49 5.28
C MET A 148 -22.27 -8.11 3.86
N LEU A 149 -23.21 -7.63 3.03
CA LEU A 149 -22.92 -7.17 1.67
C LEU A 149 -22.02 -5.93 1.66
N ALA A 150 -22.29 -4.94 2.51
CA ALA A 150 -21.43 -3.76 2.64
C ALA A 150 -20.00 -4.13 3.06
N ALA A 151 -19.86 -4.99 4.08
CA ALA A 151 -18.56 -5.50 4.51
C ALA A 151 -17.85 -6.30 3.40
N GLY A 152 -18.59 -7.09 2.62
CA GLY A 152 -18.06 -7.83 1.49
C GLY A 152 -17.51 -6.93 0.38
N HIS A 153 -18.21 -5.82 0.08
CA HIS A 153 -17.73 -4.81 -0.87
C HIS A 153 -16.44 -4.15 -0.40
N ASP A 154 -16.38 -3.71 0.86
CA ASP A 154 -15.20 -3.06 1.43
C ASP A 154 -14.00 -4.03 1.45
N ALA A 155 -14.24 -5.29 1.85
CA ALA A 155 -13.23 -6.34 1.82
C ALA A 155 -12.73 -6.62 0.39
N PHE A 156 -13.61 -6.62 -0.61
CA PHE A 156 -13.21 -6.80 -2.01
C PHE A 156 -12.28 -5.68 -2.49
N LEU A 157 -12.62 -4.41 -2.23
CA LEU A 157 -11.77 -3.28 -2.64
C LEU A 157 -10.39 -3.34 -1.98
N GLU A 158 -10.35 -3.65 -0.69
CA GLU A 158 -9.07 -3.80 0.03
C GLU A 158 -8.24 -4.97 -0.49
N LEU A 159 -8.87 -6.14 -0.72
CA LEU A 159 -8.20 -7.31 -1.28
C LEU A 159 -7.65 -7.02 -2.67
N LYS A 160 -8.43 -6.34 -3.52
CA LYS A 160 -8.00 -5.92 -4.85
C LYS A 160 -6.77 -5.00 -4.77
N GLY A 161 -6.79 -3.98 -3.91
CA GLY A 161 -5.65 -3.09 -3.71
C GLY A 161 -4.38 -3.83 -3.26
N ASN A 162 -4.52 -4.74 -2.29
CA ASN A 162 -3.42 -5.57 -1.80
C ASN A 162 -2.82 -6.47 -2.91
N LEU A 163 -3.68 -7.03 -3.78
CA LEU A 163 -3.24 -7.87 -4.90
C LEU A 163 -2.55 -7.06 -6.00
N GLU A 164 -3.04 -5.85 -6.29
CA GLU A 164 -2.40 -4.94 -7.25
C GLU A 164 -1.02 -4.51 -6.76
N GLU A 165 -0.90 -4.15 -5.48
CA GLU A 165 0.39 -3.82 -4.86
C GLU A 165 1.35 -5.01 -4.86
N GLY A 166 0.88 -6.20 -4.45
CA GLY A 166 1.69 -7.42 -4.48
C GLY A 166 2.16 -7.80 -5.88
N THR A 167 1.28 -7.67 -6.88
CA THR A 167 1.62 -7.94 -8.29
C THR A 167 2.70 -6.97 -8.78
N LYS A 168 2.54 -5.68 -8.49
CA LYS A 168 3.56 -4.68 -8.81
C LYS A 168 4.88 -4.99 -8.12
N PHE A 169 4.86 -5.31 -6.84
CA PHE A 169 6.05 -5.67 -6.07
C PHE A 169 6.83 -6.82 -6.70
N TYR A 170 6.17 -7.93 -7.08
CA TYR A 170 6.87 -9.07 -7.71
C TYR A 170 7.36 -8.77 -9.13
N ASN A 171 6.62 -7.94 -9.88
CA ASN A 171 7.05 -7.45 -11.18
C ASN A 171 8.30 -6.56 -11.08
N ASP A 172 8.39 -5.72 -10.03
CA ASP A 172 9.55 -4.86 -9.76
C ASP A 172 10.73 -5.65 -9.15
N LEU A 173 10.46 -6.68 -8.35
CA LEU A 173 11.47 -7.52 -7.70
C LEU A 173 12.18 -8.45 -8.69
N THR A 174 11.46 -9.00 -9.65
CA THR A 174 12.00 -10.00 -10.59
C THR A 174 13.23 -9.49 -11.36
N PRO A 175 13.21 -8.29 -11.99
CA PRO A 175 14.39 -7.72 -12.65
C PRO A 175 15.59 -7.51 -11.70
N ILE A 176 15.33 -7.15 -10.44
CA ILE A 176 16.38 -6.96 -9.43
C ILE A 176 17.08 -8.30 -9.14
N LEU A 177 16.29 -9.37 -8.97
CA LEU A 177 16.82 -10.72 -8.74
C LEU A 177 17.57 -11.26 -9.95
N VAL A 178 17.09 -11.04 -11.17
CA VAL A 178 17.79 -11.42 -12.41
C VAL A 178 19.14 -10.70 -12.50
N ARG A 179 19.19 -9.40 -12.18
CA ARG A 179 20.46 -8.64 -12.16
C ARG A 179 21.42 -9.16 -11.09
N LEU A 180 20.91 -9.52 -9.91
CA LEU A 180 21.71 -10.14 -8.86
C LEU A 180 22.26 -11.49 -9.31
N GLN A 181 21.42 -12.34 -9.92
CA GLN A 181 21.82 -13.63 -10.47
C GLN A 181 22.96 -13.46 -11.50
N GLN A 182 22.84 -12.49 -12.41
CA GLN A 182 23.90 -12.19 -13.38
C GLN A 182 25.21 -11.81 -12.68
N LYS A 183 25.18 -10.92 -11.69
CA LYS A 183 26.37 -10.52 -10.93
C LYS A 183 27.04 -11.70 -10.23
N VAL A 184 26.25 -12.61 -9.65
CA VAL A 184 26.78 -13.82 -8.99
C VAL A 184 27.40 -14.77 -10.01
N SER A 185 26.79 -14.92 -11.18
CA SER A 185 27.33 -15.72 -12.29
C SER A 185 28.66 -15.14 -12.79
N ASP A 186 28.70 -13.83 -13.06
CA ASP A 186 29.91 -13.14 -13.55
C ASP A 186 31.05 -13.23 -12.53
N PHE A 187 30.75 -13.03 -11.24
CA PHE A 187 31.73 -13.20 -10.17
C PHE A 187 32.29 -14.62 -10.12
N SER A 188 31.41 -15.63 -10.18
CA SER A 188 31.82 -17.04 -10.16
C SER A 188 32.66 -17.41 -11.37
N PHE A 189 32.31 -16.91 -12.56
CA PHE A 189 33.09 -17.09 -13.77
C PHE A 189 34.47 -16.43 -13.67
N ALA A 190 34.54 -15.18 -13.23
CA ALA A 190 35.81 -14.47 -13.03
C ALA A 190 36.74 -15.23 -12.06
N ARG A 191 36.20 -15.75 -10.94
CA ARG A 191 36.95 -16.57 -9.99
C ARG A 191 37.46 -17.88 -10.61
N GLN A 192 36.65 -18.52 -11.46
CA GLN A 192 37.06 -19.73 -12.16
C GLN A 192 38.17 -19.44 -13.18
N THR A 193 38.06 -18.36 -13.96
CA THR A 193 39.09 -17.93 -14.91
C THR A 193 40.40 -17.58 -14.19
N GLU A 194 40.33 -16.80 -13.10
CA GLU A 194 41.52 -16.50 -12.28
C GLU A 194 42.20 -17.76 -11.76
N LYS A 195 41.43 -18.75 -11.28
CA LYS A 195 41.96 -20.03 -10.83
C LYS A 195 42.67 -20.78 -11.97
N GLU A 196 42.06 -20.85 -13.14
CA GLU A 196 42.63 -21.53 -14.31
C GLU A 196 43.92 -20.86 -14.80
N ASP A 197 43.96 -19.53 -14.83
CA ASP A 197 45.15 -18.78 -15.21
C ASP A 197 46.29 -18.95 -14.20
N LEU A 198 46.00 -18.91 -12.90
CA LEU A 198 46.99 -19.19 -11.84
C LEU A 198 47.54 -20.62 -11.95
N MET A 199 46.70 -21.61 -12.23
CA MET A 199 47.13 -23.00 -12.43
C MET A 199 48.04 -23.14 -13.67
N ARG A 200 47.70 -22.47 -14.78
CA ARG A 200 48.54 -22.45 -16.00
C ARG A 200 49.90 -21.82 -15.72
N GLN A 201 49.94 -20.69 -15.01
CA GLN A 201 51.19 -20.03 -14.63
C GLN A 201 52.07 -20.92 -13.73
N MET A 202 51.49 -21.61 -12.74
CA MET A 202 52.22 -22.58 -11.92
C MET A 202 52.83 -23.71 -12.75
N GLN A 203 52.04 -24.31 -13.66
CA GLN A 203 52.53 -25.39 -14.52
C GLN A 203 53.68 -24.92 -15.42
N GLN A 204 53.57 -23.71 -16.00
CA GLN A 204 54.65 -23.12 -16.81
C GLN A 204 55.92 -22.88 -15.99
N ASN A 205 55.80 -22.37 -14.77
CA ASN A 205 56.95 -22.13 -13.87
C ASN A 205 57.65 -23.43 -13.44
N ILE A 206 56.89 -24.52 -13.26
CA ILE A 206 57.47 -25.84 -12.95
C ILE A 206 58.27 -26.37 -14.16
N VAL A 207 57.72 -26.24 -15.37
CA VAL A 207 58.38 -26.68 -16.60
C VAL A 207 59.64 -25.85 -16.89
N SER A 208 59.61 -24.54 -16.68
CA SER A 208 60.77 -23.66 -16.90
C SER A 208 61.83 -23.76 -15.79
N GLY A 209 61.44 -24.06 -14.55
CA GLY A 209 62.36 -24.33 -13.43
C GLY A 209 63.12 -25.66 -13.53
N GLY A 210 62.56 -26.66 -14.23
CA GLY A 210 63.17 -27.99 -14.40
C GLY A 210 64.30 -28.08 -15.43
N GLY A 211 64.60 -27.00 -16.16
CA GLY A 211 65.59 -27.00 -17.27
C GLY A 211 67.02 -26.60 -16.91
N SER A 212 67.29 -26.17 -15.67
CA SER A 212 68.62 -25.69 -15.25
C SER A 212 69.51 -26.83 -14.72
N GLY A 213 69.85 -27.79 -15.59
CA GLY A 213 70.57 -28.98 -15.11
C GLY A 213 71.38 -29.81 -16.10
N TRP A 214 71.67 -29.36 -17.34
CA TRP A 214 72.57 -30.11 -18.24
C TRP A 214 73.41 -29.21 -19.14
N TRP A 215 74.23 -28.34 -18.54
CA TRP A 215 75.39 -27.77 -19.21
C TRP A 215 76.63 -27.92 -18.31
N ILE A 216 77.16 -29.14 -18.18
CA ILE A 216 78.58 -29.31 -17.86
C ILE A 216 79.22 -30.14 -18.97
N ARG A 217 79.78 -29.36 -19.89
CA ARG A 217 80.75 -29.72 -20.92
C ARG A 217 81.98 -30.34 -20.23
N ARG A 218 82.33 -31.61 -20.52
CA ARG A 218 83.70 -32.10 -20.34
C ARG A 218 84.07 -33.14 -21.42
N ARG A 219 85.09 -32.71 -22.17
CA ARG A 219 86.00 -33.41 -23.10
C ARG A 219 85.41 -33.94 -24.40
#